data_AF-A0A2R4P304-F1
#
_entry.id   AF-A0A2R4P304-F1
#
_cell.length_a   1.000
_cell.length_b   1.000
_cell.length_c   1.000
_cell.angle_alpha   90.00
_cell.angle_beta   90.00
_cell.angle_gamma   90.00
#
_symmetry.space_group_name_H-M   'P 1'
#
loop_
_entity.id
_entity.type
_entity.pdbx_description
1 polymer ?
#
loop_
_entity_poly.entity_id
_entity_poly.type
_entity_poly.pdbx_seq_one_letter_code
_entity_poly.pdbx_strand_id
1 'polypeptide(L)'
;MENLKISFFLNSPLLIGRFSTIDSILVNLYVKRHFGKNIEIEKLYDFDFIEKYKDGYCGSIWFVEENDQVSLENRCIVKKPEYEYLNENRANKIEYSMGSGEFKAYNIWNELLKTPKIYFYVRGKKEIIEDLLQDLKFIGKKTAIGYGQVSSFLVETIPEDKSVFLAKNTPARPISVKNYPSLENARIIYYNSKVPYWANWSKEACYMPNSSLIETIYPGKERPSIDEKYLSKYHSAINFVYDVLHEDKNNWQEIDLKEKATAKDLIVDGQDHLCAFSGEQSKEGILCKSIEKTLGSTFTDYAFLNNSKFVSKQTFWTLQCGVNSRVGKKSLGFHVVDKNGITYVMGKNKTKSIEQAIKDASLPFNLALKTTPNNQHVVFKSNLTLSKDLIACQYGSETYYFGYEEAKECLKRVNEIIKDYPITKSHLIPNPQIDAPFISLKKDARNKDTILLISDFYKQYSKDVRVGAYILTIGEK
;
A
#
# COMPACT_ATOMS: atom_id res chain seq x y z
N MET A 1 27.02 -10.69 16.44
CA MET A 1 25.60 -10.43 16.10
C MET A 1 24.74 -11.26 17.04
N GLU A 2 23.71 -10.65 17.59
CA GLU A 2 22.76 -11.27 18.51
C GLU A 2 21.37 -11.30 17.88
N ASN A 3 20.56 -12.29 18.25
CA ASN A 3 19.14 -12.33 17.90
C ASN A 3 18.38 -11.47 18.92
N LEU A 4 17.68 -10.44 18.47
CA LEU A 4 17.09 -9.44 19.35
C LEU A 4 15.58 -9.33 19.12
N LYS A 5 14.82 -9.24 20.22
CA LYS A 5 13.44 -8.74 20.25
C LYS A 5 13.46 -7.30 20.75
N ILE A 6 12.93 -6.37 19.95
CA ILE A 6 12.84 -4.95 20.30
C ILE A 6 11.38 -4.61 20.54
N SER A 7 11.03 -4.26 21.76
CA SER A 7 9.69 -3.81 22.14
C SER A 7 9.65 -2.30 22.30
N PHE A 8 8.66 -1.63 21.72
CA PHE A 8 8.41 -0.19 21.85
C PHE A 8 7.11 0.05 22.61
N PHE A 9 7.20 0.73 23.74
CA PHE A 9 6.03 1.13 24.53
C PHE A 9 5.49 2.47 24.01
N LEU A 10 4.18 2.57 23.85
CA LEU A 10 3.54 3.68 23.13
C LEU A 10 2.68 4.52 24.07
N ASN A 11 2.86 5.84 23.99
CA ASN A 11 2.05 6.83 24.71
C ASN A 11 0.91 7.42 23.86
N SER A 12 0.90 7.13 22.55
CA SER A 12 -0.12 7.63 21.65
C SER A 12 -0.51 6.60 20.59
N PRO A 13 -1.70 6.74 19.97
CA PRO A 13 -2.14 5.83 18.91
C PRO A 13 -1.16 5.82 17.72
N LEU A 14 -1.02 4.64 17.11
CA LEU A 14 -0.06 4.35 16.06
C LEU A 14 -0.71 4.39 14.68
N LEU A 15 -0.05 5.05 13.74
CA LEU A 15 -0.35 4.97 12.31
C LEU A 15 0.86 4.41 11.57
N ILE A 16 0.88 3.11 11.28
CA ILE A 16 2.00 2.43 10.62
C ILE A 16 1.49 1.47 9.54
N GLY A 17 2.28 1.25 8.49
CA GLY A 17 1.97 0.22 7.50
C GLY A 17 2.24 -1.17 8.06
N ARG A 18 1.42 -2.18 7.70
CA ARG A 18 1.60 -3.55 8.19
C ARG A 18 3.00 -4.10 7.91
N PHE A 19 3.54 -3.83 6.72
CA PHE A 19 4.82 -4.35 6.25
C PHE A 19 6.01 -3.38 6.47
N SER A 20 5.89 -2.44 7.41
CA SER A 20 7.03 -1.64 7.86
C SER A 20 7.98 -2.49 8.70
N THR A 21 9.27 -2.47 8.36
CA THR A 21 10.31 -3.31 8.98
C THR A 21 11.23 -2.52 9.92
N ILE A 22 11.79 -3.18 10.93
CA ILE A 22 12.64 -2.51 11.94
C ILE A 22 13.94 -1.95 11.38
N ASP A 23 14.54 -2.64 10.41
CA ASP A 23 15.74 -2.18 9.73
C ASP A 23 15.51 -0.86 8.98
N SER A 24 14.30 -0.62 8.43
CA SER A 24 13.94 0.67 7.84
C SER A 24 14.01 1.83 8.84
N ILE A 25 13.66 1.56 10.10
CA ILE A 25 13.69 2.53 11.20
C ILE A 25 15.12 2.75 11.66
N LEU A 26 15.85 1.67 11.94
CA LEU A 26 17.22 1.71 12.43
C LEU A 26 18.18 2.36 11.42
N VAL A 27 18.07 2.01 10.14
CA VAL A 27 18.83 2.64 9.06
C VAL A 27 18.49 4.14 8.97
N ASN A 28 17.22 4.52 9.13
CA ASN A 28 16.85 5.94 9.12
C ASN A 28 17.47 6.72 10.29
N LEU A 29 17.49 6.14 11.50
CA LEU A 29 18.13 6.74 12.67
C LEU A 29 19.64 6.91 12.44
N TYR A 30 20.30 5.84 11.99
CA TYR A 30 21.72 5.87 11.68
C TYR A 30 22.06 6.96 10.65
N VAL A 31 21.30 7.01 9.54
CA VAL A 31 21.49 8.01 8.49
C VAL A 31 21.32 9.42 9.02
N LYS A 32 20.26 9.68 9.80
CA LYS A 32 20.01 10.99 10.40
C LYS A 32 21.14 11.43 11.33
N ARG A 33 21.63 10.51 12.17
CA ARG A 33 22.66 10.79 13.16
C ARG A 33 24.02 11.08 12.51
N HIS A 34 24.40 10.31 11.49
CA HIS A 34 25.76 10.37 10.91
C HIS A 34 25.86 11.22 9.64
N PHE A 35 24.79 11.33 8.85
CA PHE A 35 24.82 11.99 7.52
C PHE A 35 23.75 13.07 7.35
N GLY A 36 22.88 13.29 8.35
CA GLY A 36 21.78 14.25 8.26
C GLY A 36 20.68 13.80 7.29
N LYS A 37 20.38 14.60 6.25
CA LYS A 37 19.24 14.35 5.35
C LYS A 37 19.62 13.81 3.96
N ASN A 38 20.88 13.89 3.56
CA ASN A 38 21.32 13.55 2.20
C ASN A 38 22.37 12.45 2.26
N ILE A 39 22.04 11.28 1.73
CA ILE A 39 22.97 10.16 1.55
C ILE A 39 22.74 9.53 0.18
N GLU A 40 23.83 9.11 -0.45
CA GLU A 40 23.80 8.30 -1.67
C GLU A 40 23.14 6.95 -1.38
N ILE A 41 22.32 6.46 -2.31
CA ILE A 41 21.52 5.25 -2.13
C ILE A 41 22.42 4.04 -1.88
N GLU A 42 23.58 3.99 -2.53
CA GLU A 42 24.58 2.93 -2.45
C GLU A 42 25.12 2.75 -1.03
N LYS A 43 25.20 3.84 -0.26
CA LYS A 43 25.67 3.81 1.14
C LYS A 43 24.63 3.23 2.10
N LEU A 44 23.35 3.17 1.70
CA LEU A 44 22.29 2.60 2.54
C LEU A 44 22.47 1.09 2.76
N TYR A 45 23.21 0.41 1.89
CA TYR A 45 23.39 -1.04 1.92
C TYR A 45 24.59 -1.49 2.76
N ASP A 46 25.37 -0.57 3.34
CA ASP A 46 26.66 -0.90 3.96
C ASP A 46 26.85 -0.48 5.42
N PHE A 47 25.86 -0.81 6.25
CA PHE A 47 25.98 -0.69 7.70
C PHE A 47 26.30 -2.05 8.33
N ASP A 48 27.20 -2.04 9.32
CA ASP A 48 27.76 -3.24 9.96
C ASP A 48 27.09 -3.58 11.30
N PHE A 49 26.10 -2.80 11.73
CA PHE A 49 25.41 -2.97 13.01
C PHE A 49 24.14 -3.83 12.92
N ILE A 50 23.62 -4.04 11.70
CA ILE A 50 22.55 -5.01 11.41
C ILE A 50 23.14 -6.08 10.51
N GLU A 51 22.89 -7.35 10.82
CA GLU A 51 23.34 -8.43 9.96
C GLU A 51 22.65 -8.35 8.59
N LYS A 52 23.35 -8.75 7.54
CA LYS A 52 22.83 -8.82 6.17
C LYS A 52 22.64 -10.27 5.77
N TYR A 53 21.57 -10.52 5.03
CA TYR A 53 21.25 -11.78 4.39
C TYR A 53 21.14 -11.59 2.87
N LYS A 54 20.64 -12.60 2.15
CA LYS A 54 20.47 -12.56 0.68
C LYS A 54 19.67 -11.32 0.20
N ASP A 55 18.70 -10.89 1.01
CA ASP A 55 17.76 -9.81 0.71
C ASP A 55 18.02 -8.50 1.48
N GLY A 56 19.27 -8.24 1.88
CA GLY A 56 19.61 -7.04 2.63
C GLY A 56 19.56 -7.28 4.14
N TYR A 57 19.18 -6.27 4.92
CA TYR A 57 19.29 -6.36 6.39
C TYR A 57 18.33 -7.38 7.02
N CYS A 58 18.70 -7.90 8.18
CA CYS A 58 17.89 -8.85 8.95
C CYS A 58 16.96 -8.11 9.93
N GLY A 59 15.73 -7.79 9.51
CA GLY A 59 14.77 -7.07 10.33
C GLY A 59 13.31 -7.37 9.94
N SER A 60 12.53 -7.86 10.90
CA SER A 60 11.13 -8.25 10.69
C SER A 60 10.21 -7.03 10.56
N ILE A 61 8.96 -7.30 10.19
CA ILE A 61 7.83 -6.40 10.44
C ILE A 61 7.48 -6.36 11.94
N TRP A 62 6.57 -5.47 12.31
CA TRP A 62 6.10 -5.34 13.69
C TRP A 62 5.02 -6.35 14.05
N PHE A 63 4.84 -6.58 15.35
CA PHE A 63 3.79 -7.40 15.93
C PHE A 63 3.25 -6.76 17.22
N VAL A 64 2.10 -7.23 17.69
CA VAL A 64 1.57 -6.98 19.04
C VAL A 64 1.56 -8.30 19.81
N GLU A 65 1.59 -8.25 21.14
CA GLU A 65 1.48 -9.47 21.94
C GLU A 65 0.06 -10.04 21.85
N GLU A 66 -0.05 -11.37 21.91
CA GLU A 66 -1.33 -12.07 21.86
C GLU A 66 -2.26 -11.67 23.02
N ASN A 67 -1.69 -11.39 24.20
CA ASN A 67 -2.45 -11.02 25.40
C ASN A 67 -2.69 -9.51 25.52
N ASP A 68 -2.07 -8.68 24.68
CA ASP A 68 -2.31 -7.25 24.70
C ASP A 68 -3.67 -6.93 24.09
N GLN A 69 -4.36 -5.97 24.71
CA GLN A 69 -5.62 -5.45 24.17
C GLN A 69 -5.30 -4.41 23.09
N VAL A 70 -5.94 -4.57 21.93
CA VAL A 70 -5.89 -3.57 20.85
C VAL A 70 -7.26 -2.95 20.62
N SER A 71 -7.27 -1.72 20.12
CA SER A 71 -8.50 -1.08 19.63
C SER A 71 -8.18 -0.11 18.49
N LEU A 72 -9.20 0.27 17.73
CA LEU A 72 -9.08 1.20 16.61
C LEU A 72 -9.75 2.53 16.94
N GLU A 73 -9.20 3.62 16.43
CA GLU A 73 -9.78 4.96 16.52
C GLU A 73 -9.63 5.70 15.19
N ASN A 74 -10.70 6.31 14.69
CA ASN A 74 -10.66 7.14 13.49
C ASN A 74 -10.49 8.59 13.92
N ARG A 75 -9.39 9.20 13.51
CA ARG A 75 -9.13 10.63 13.76
C ARG A 75 -9.08 11.42 12.46
N CYS A 76 -9.71 12.58 12.49
CA CYS A 76 -9.64 13.57 11.42
C CYS A 76 -8.50 14.55 11.69
N ILE A 77 -7.67 14.77 10.67
CA ILE A 77 -6.74 15.89 10.60
C ILE A 77 -7.32 16.86 9.59
N VAL A 78 -7.55 18.12 10.00
CA VAL A 78 -8.01 19.16 9.07
C VAL A 78 -6.79 19.84 8.47
N LYS A 79 -6.52 19.60 7.18
CA LYS A 79 -5.50 20.34 6.43
C LYS A 79 -6.10 21.67 5.99
N LYS A 80 -5.69 22.74 6.65
CA LYS A 80 -6.07 24.12 6.32
C LYS A 80 -4.94 24.82 5.57
N PRO A 81 -5.23 25.51 4.46
CA PRO A 81 -4.25 26.43 3.87
C PRO A 81 -4.01 27.65 4.77
N GLU A 82 -2.82 28.22 4.70
CA GLU A 82 -2.46 29.43 5.43
C GLU A 82 -2.95 30.66 4.64
N TYR A 83 -4.22 31.03 4.81
CA TYR A 83 -4.86 32.11 4.05
C TYR A 83 -4.18 33.47 4.23
N GLU A 84 -3.69 33.76 5.44
CA GLU A 84 -2.97 34.99 5.75
C GLU A 84 -1.68 35.07 4.94
N TYR A 85 -0.83 34.04 5.03
CA TYR A 85 0.39 33.92 4.23
C TYR A 85 0.10 34.03 2.72
N LEU A 86 -0.95 33.38 2.22
CA LEU A 86 -1.32 33.47 0.81
C LEU A 86 -1.72 34.89 0.40
N ASN A 87 -2.41 35.63 1.27
CA ASN A 87 -2.81 37.02 1.04
C ASN A 87 -1.64 38.00 1.16
N GLU A 88 -0.69 37.76 2.05
CA GLU A 88 0.54 38.55 2.17
C GLU A 88 1.40 38.49 0.91
N ASN A 89 1.36 37.36 0.20
CA ASN A 89 2.11 37.12 -1.02
C ASN A 89 1.29 37.38 -2.31
N ARG A 90 0.12 38.03 -2.19
CA ARG A 90 -0.71 38.44 -3.32
C ARG A 90 -0.73 39.96 -3.47
N ALA A 91 -0.71 40.42 -4.73
CA ALA A 91 -0.87 41.84 -5.05
C ALA A 91 -2.24 42.39 -4.57
N ASN A 92 -3.30 41.57 -4.68
CA ASN A 92 -4.64 41.89 -4.20
C ASN A 92 -5.12 40.79 -3.24
N LYS A 93 -5.37 41.16 -1.99
CA LYS A 93 -5.92 40.24 -0.98
C LYS A 93 -7.33 39.81 -1.38
N ILE A 94 -7.65 38.54 -1.16
CA ILE A 94 -8.98 37.99 -1.37
C ILE A 94 -9.49 37.31 -0.11
N GLU A 95 -10.80 37.20 0.01
CA GLU A 95 -11.42 36.34 1.02
C GLU A 95 -11.43 34.89 0.52
N TYR A 96 -10.90 33.97 1.31
CA TYR A 96 -10.87 32.54 0.98
C TYR A 96 -12.06 31.82 1.60
N SER A 97 -12.73 30.98 0.81
CA SER A 97 -13.73 30.05 1.32
C SER A 97 -13.06 28.79 1.85
N MET A 98 -13.35 28.42 3.10
CA MET A 98 -12.91 27.13 3.66
C MET A 98 -13.60 25.93 3.02
N GLY A 99 -14.81 26.11 2.47
CA GLY A 99 -15.64 25.01 1.95
C GLY A 99 -15.53 24.76 0.45
N SER A 100 -14.97 25.70 -0.31
CA SER A 100 -15.00 25.66 -1.78
C SER A 100 -13.76 26.28 -2.42
N GLY A 101 -13.49 25.89 -3.67
CA GLY A 101 -12.34 26.39 -4.43
C GLY A 101 -11.05 25.61 -4.18
N GLU A 102 -9.97 26.13 -4.76
CA GLU A 102 -8.64 25.50 -4.78
C GLU A 102 -8.03 25.36 -3.38
N PHE A 103 -8.24 26.37 -2.52
CA PHE A 103 -7.72 26.44 -1.16
C PHE A 103 -8.76 26.04 -0.10
N LYS A 104 -9.68 25.13 -0.43
CA LYS A 104 -10.60 24.59 0.57
C LYS A 104 -9.84 23.78 1.62
N ALA A 105 -10.38 23.74 2.84
CA ALA A 105 -9.87 22.83 3.85
C ALA A 105 -10.21 21.39 3.47
N TYR A 106 -9.31 20.46 3.78
CA TYR A 106 -9.51 19.03 3.52
C TYR A 106 -9.45 18.24 4.82
N ASN A 107 -10.49 17.46 5.07
CA ASN A 107 -10.51 16.48 6.16
C ASN A 107 -9.76 15.23 5.71
N ILE A 108 -8.72 14.87 6.45
CA ILE A 108 -7.93 13.65 6.23
C ILE A 108 -8.20 12.73 7.42
N TRP A 109 -9.00 11.69 7.18
CA TRP A 109 -9.30 10.68 8.19
C TRP A 109 -8.26 9.56 8.16
N ASN A 110 -7.87 9.10 9.34
CA ASN A 110 -6.95 7.97 9.50
C ASN A 110 -7.49 7.01 10.55
N GLU A 111 -7.41 5.72 10.27
CA GLU A 111 -7.58 4.65 11.26
C GLU A 111 -6.28 4.49 12.04
N LEU A 112 -6.34 4.66 13.36
CA LEU A 112 -5.23 4.56 14.29
C LEU A 112 -5.38 3.31 15.13
N LEU A 113 -4.26 2.63 15.38
CA LEU A 113 -4.17 1.50 16.30
C LEU A 113 -3.82 1.99 17.70
N LYS A 114 -4.61 1.61 18.71
CA LYS A 114 -4.25 1.73 20.11
C LYS A 114 -3.78 0.38 20.62
N THR A 115 -2.55 0.36 21.11
CA THR A 115 -1.91 -0.80 21.74
C THR A 115 -0.88 -0.28 22.74
N PRO A 116 -0.67 -0.94 23.90
CA PRO A 116 0.34 -0.51 24.87
C PRO A 116 1.77 -0.58 24.30
N LYS A 117 2.03 -1.57 23.44
CA LYS A 117 3.33 -1.75 22.80
C LYS A 117 3.21 -2.45 21.45
N ILE A 118 4.29 -2.37 20.68
CA ILE A 118 4.56 -3.21 19.51
C ILE A 118 5.97 -3.78 19.64
N TYR A 119 6.28 -4.87 18.93
CA TYR A 119 7.64 -5.40 18.91
C TYR A 119 8.08 -5.84 17.51
N PHE A 120 9.39 -5.96 17.35
CA PHE A 120 10.06 -6.42 16.14
C PHE A 120 11.18 -7.40 16.48
N TYR A 121 11.66 -8.13 15.47
CA TYR A 121 12.85 -8.97 15.54
C TYR A 121 13.94 -8.43 14.62
N VAL A 122 15.17 -8.40 15.11
CA VAL A 122 16.35 -7.98 14.35
C VAL A 122 17.54 -8.84 14.75
N ARG A 123 18.46 -9.06 13.81
CA ARG A 123 19.76 -9.66 14.14
C ARG A 123 20.85 -8.62 13.95
N GLY A 124 21.55 -8.27 15.03
CA GLY A 124 22.43 -7.09 15.03
C GLY A 124 23.34 -6.97 16.24
N LYS A 125 24.08 -5.85 16.31
CA LYS A 125 24.93 -5.48 17.46
C LYS A 125 24.07 -4.76 18.49
N LYS A 126 23.75 -5.42 19.62
CA LYS A 126 22.81 -4.93 20.62
C LYS A 126 23.15 -3.52 21.13
N GLU A 127 24.38 -3.31 21.56
CA GLU A 127 24.84 -2.03 22.13
C GLU A 127 24.63 -0.85 21.17
N ILE A 128 24.98 -1.03 19.88
CA ILE A 128 24.80 0.02 18.87
C ILE A 128 23.32 0.28 18.61
N ILE A 129 22.50 -0.78 18.56
CA ILE A 129 21.06 -0.66 18.36
C ILE A 129 20.42 0.07 19.54
N GLU A 130 20.74 -0.30 20.79
CA GLU A 130 20.23 0.36 21.99
C GLU A 130 20.60 1.85 22.01
N ASP A 131 21.84 2.19 21.62
CA ASP A 131 22.29 3.57 21.51
C ASP A 131 21.54 4.35 20.40
N LEU A 132 21.32 3.74 19.23
CA LEU A 132 20.53 4.36 18.14
C LEU A 132 19.08 4.62 18.54
N LEU A 133 18.47 3.69 19.27
CA LEU A 133 17.07 3.80 19.68
C LEU A 133 16.81 4.92 20.68
N GLN A 134 17.83 5.46 21.35
CA GLN A 134 17.70 6.66 22.20
C GLN A 134 17.19 7.89 21.42
N ASP A 135 17.45 7.96 20.11
CA ASP A 135 16.99 9.07 19.26
C ASP A 135 15.53 8.90 18.80
N LEU A 136 14.94 7.72 19.01
CA LEU A 136 13.63 7.36 18.47
C LEU A 136 12.49 7.86 19.35
N LYS A 137 11.98 9.05 19.03
CA LYS A 137 10.84 9.66 19.75
C LYS A 137 9.47 9.20 19.26
N PHE A 138 9.37 8.82 17.98
CA PHE A 138 8.10 8.47 17.34
C PHE A 138 8.30 7.39 16.28
N ILE A 139 7.29 6.52 16.11
CA ILE A 139 7.25 5.45 15.11
C ILE A 139 6.02 5.63 14.22
N GLY A 140 6.16 5.36 12.92
CA GLY A 140 5.06 5.40 11.95
C GLY A 140 4.92 6.75 11.22
N LYS A 141 3.69 7.07 10.83
CA LYS A 141 3.32 8.24 10.02
C LYS A 141 2.67 9.32 10.88
N LYS A 142 2.73 10.57 10.39
CA LYS A 142 2.13 11.75 11.05
C LYS A 142 2.68 11.99 12.47
N THR A 143 3.97 11.69 12.66
CA THR A 143 4.69 11.91 13.92
C THR A 143 4.73 13.37 14.35
N ALA A 144 4.74 14.31 13.39
CA ALA A 144 4.72 15.75 13.65
C ALA A 144 3.48 16.25 14.41
N ILE A 145 2.38 15.49 14.40
CA ILE A 145 1.16 15.78 15.19
C ILE A 145 0.99 14.83 16.38
N GLY A 146 2.04 14.10 16.75
CA GLY A 146 2.11 13.31 17.97
C GLY A 146 1.73 11.83 17.86
N TYR A 147 1.42 11.29 16.67
CA TYR A 147 1.09 9.86 16.53
C TYR A 147 2.33 8.95 16.66
N GLY A 148 2.13 7.79 17.27
CA GLY A 148 3.15 6.76 17.50
C GLY A 148 4.28 7.20 18.43
N GLN A 149 3.99 8.03 19.43
CA GLN A 149 4.98 8.48 20.42
C GLN A 149 5.49 7.29 21.22
N VAL A 150 6.82 7.14 21.26
CA VAL A 150 7.51 6.08 22.02
C VAL A 150 7.81 6.61 23.42
N SER A 151 7.35 5.90 24.45
CA SER A 151 7.63 6.23 25.85
C SER A 151 8.97 5.67 26.31
N SER A 152 9.26 4.44 25.89
CA SER A 152 10.43 3.66 26.23
C SER A 152 10.55 2.49 25.26
N PHE A 153 11.70 1.83 25.28
CA PHE A 153 11.91 0.59 24.53
C PHE A 153 12.66 -0.43 25.38
N LEU A 154 12.59 -1.70 24.98
CA LEU A 154 13.30 -2.81 25.60
C LEU A 154 13.94 -3.66 24.49
N VAL A 155 15.24 -3.98 24.64
CA VAL A 155 15.98 -4.85 23.72
C VAL A 155 16.41 -6.13 24.44
N GLU A 156 15.81 -7.24 24.05
CA GLU A 156 16.02 -8.55 24.66
C GLU A 156 16.79 -9.46 23.72
N THR A 157 17.80 -10.16 24.23
CA THR A 157 18.47 -11.22 23.46
C THR A 157 17.61 -12.48 23.55
N ILE A 158 17.29 -13.06 22.40
CA ILE A 158 16.46 -14.28 22.29
C ILE A 158 17.28 -15.44 21.70
N PRO A 159 16.90 -16.70 21.97
CA PRO A 159 17.65 -17.84 21.44
C PRO A 159 17.47 -18.00 19.93
N GLU A 160 16.25 -17.93 19.40
CA GLU A 160 16.00 -18.14 17.96
C GLU A 160 16.14 -16.86 17.13
N ASP A 161 16.66 -16.99 15.91
CA ASP A 161 16.62 -15.91 14.93
C ASP A 161 15.25 -15.85 14.24
N LYS A 162 14.47 -14.82 14.60
CA LYS A 162 13.16 -14.51 14.00
C LYS A 162 13.18 -13.31 13.05
N SER A 163 14.36 -12.81 12.69
CA SER A 163 14.52 -11.56 11.93
C SER A 163 14.13 -11.68 10.45
N VAL A 164 14.28 -12.87 9.85
CA VAL A 164 13.95 -13.15 8.45
C VAL A 164 12.78 -14.14 8.32
N PHE A 165 12.71 -15.15 9.17
CA PHE A 165 11.66 -16.18 9.17
C PHE A 165 11.12 -16.39 10.59
N LEU A 166 9.80 -16.46 10.74
CA LEU A 166 9.16 -16.94 11.97
C LEU A 166 9.11 -18.47 12.02
N ALA A 167 9.04 -19.10 10.84
CA ALA A 167 9.05 -20.55 10.63
C ALA A 167 9.46 -20.85 9.18
N LYS A 168 9.69 -22.13 8.85
CA LYS A 168 10.18 -22.59 7.53
C LYS A 168 9.53 -21.88 6.32
N ASN A 169 8.20 -21.77 6.32
CA ASN A 169 7.41 -21.21 5.21
C ASN A 169 6.86 -19.79 5.52
N THR A 170 7.25 -19.20 6.65
CA THR A 170 6.68 -17.96 7.17
C THR A 170 7.74 -16.87 7.25
N PRO A 171 7.87 -16.02 6.21
CA PRO A 171 8.79 -14.91 6.26
C PRO A 171 8.33 -13.87 7.29
N ALA A 172 9.27 -13.31 8.04
CA ALA A 172 9.03 -12.25 9.03
C ALA A 172 9.13 -10.85 8.39
N ARG A 173 9.63 -10.77 7.15
CA ARG A 173 9.76 -9.56 6.33
C ARG A 173 9.51 -9.88 4.85
N PRO A 174 9.27 -8.89 3.98
CA PRO A 174 9.33 -9.12 2.53
C PRO A 174 10.69 -9.68 2.12
N ILE A 175 10.70 -10.79 1.38
CA ILE A 175 11.91 -11.44 0.83
C ILE A 175 11.70 -11.76 -0.65
N SER A 176 12.76 -11.69 -1.45
CA SER A 176 12.72 -11.87 -2.91
C SER A 176 12.40 -13.30 -3.30
N VAL A 177 11.46 -13.48 -4.23
CA VAL A 177 11.13 -14.81 -4.78
C VAL A 177 12.36 -15.47 -5.41
N LYS A 178 13.21 -14.66 -6.06
CA LYS A 178 14.42 -15.13 -6.78
C LYS A 178 15.44 -15.78 -5.85
N ASN A 179 15.56 -15.27 -4.63
CA ASN A 179 16.56 -15.73 -3.67
C ASN A 179 16.10 -16.94 -2.84
N TYR A 180 14.81 -17.28 -2.96
CA TYR A 180 14.13 -18.35 -2.21
C TYR A 180 13.20 -19.19 -3.13
N PRO A 181 13.72 -19.82 -4.19
CA PRO A 181 12.90 -20.53 -5.16
C PRO A 181 12.13 -21.73 -4.58
N SER A 182 12.61 -22.30 -3.46
CA SER A 182 12.03 -23.47 -2.81
C SER A 182 11.10 -23.15 -1.64
N LEU A 183 10.79 -21.86 -1.40
CA LEU A 183 9.90 -21.48 -0.30
C LEU A 183 8.44 -21.81 -0.67
N GLU A 184 7.77 -22.59 0.16
CA GLU A 184 6.35 -22.91 0.00
C GLU A 184 5.51 -21.77 0.56
N ASN A 185 5.47 -20.64 -0.13
CA ASN A 185 4.64 -19.52 0.26
C ASN A 185 3.95 -18.92 -0.97
N ALA A 186 2.62 -18.90 -0.98
CA ALA A 186 1.89 -18.36 -2.11
C ALA A 186 1.59 -16.85 -1.98
N ARG A 187 1.89 -16.20 -0.85
CA ARG A 187 1.64 -14.76 -0.63
C ARG A 187 2.69 -13.94 -1.36
N ILE A 188 2.45 -13.65 -2.63
CA ILE A 188 3.41 -12.98 -3.52
C ILE A 188 2.84 -11.67 -4.05
N ILE A 189 3.57 -10.57 -3.89
CA ILE A 189 3.27 -9.26 -4.50
C ILE A 189 4.57 -8.59 -4.95
N TYR A 190 4.44 -7.51 -5.73
CA TYR A 190 5.55 -6.60 -5.94
C TYR A 190 5.81 -5.72 -4.71
N TYR A 191 6.99 -5.86 -4.11
CA TYR A 191 7.41 -5.08 -2.95
C TYR A 191 8.91 -4.81 -2.97
N ASN A 192 9.39 -3.97 -2.04
CA ASN A 192 10.82 -3.73 -1.84
C ASN A 192 11.36 -4.69 -0.79
N SER A 193 12.24 -5.59 -1.21
CA SER A 193 12.96 -6.51 -0.31
C SER A 193 14.13 -5.83 0.39
N LYS A 194 14.62 -4.68 -0.10
CA LYS A 194 15.85 -4.01 0.35
C LYS A 194 15.62 -2.51 0.57
N VAL A 195 16.45 -1.90 1.42
CA VAL A 195 16.55 -0.43 1.51
C VAL A 195 17.03 0.16 0.18
N PRO A 196 16.68 1.41 -0.18
CA PRO A 196 15.63 2.22 0.42
C PRO A 196 14.23 1.70 0.07
N TYR A 197 13.42 1.38 1.08
CA TYR A 197 12.08 0.81 0.89
C TYR A 197 11.06 1.72 0.18
N TRP A 198 11.37 3.01 0.03
CA TRP A 198 10.54 3.97 -0.69
C TRP A 198 10.82 4.03 -2.19
N ALA A 199 11.90 3.40 -2.67
CA ALA A 199 12.25 3.39 -4.09
C ALA A 199 11.30 2.46 -4.86
N ASN A 200 10.30 3.01 -5.54
CA ASN A 200 9.33 2.18 -6.28
C ASN A 200 9.95 1.42 -7.46
N TRP A 201 11.12 1.83 -7.93
CA TRP A 201 11.84 1.19 -9.04
C TRP A 201 12.67 -0.03 -8.62
N SER A 202 12.90 -0.23 -7.33
CA SER A 202 13.57 -1.43 -6.80
C SER A 202 12.59 -2.55 -6.47
N LYS A 203 11.30 -2.37 -6.78
CA LYS A 203 10.28 -3.39 -6.53
C LYS A 203 10.61 -4.66 -7.30
N GLU A 204 10.33 -5.78 -6.68
CA GLU A 204 10.39 -7.10 -7.29
C GLU A 204 9.34 -8.02 -6.67
N ALA A 205 9.15 -9.21 -7.24
CA ALA A 205 8.25 -10.18 -6.64
C ALA A 205 8.84 -10.65 -5.32
N CYS A 206 8.08 -10.49 -4.24
CA CYS A 206 8.47 -10.89 -2.90
C CYS A 206 7.46 -11.85 -2.29
N TYR A 207 7.95 -12.86 -1.58
CA TYR A 207 7.14 -13.56 -0.58
C TYR A 207 6.90 -12.61 0.59
N MET A 208 5.65 -12.51 1.00
CA MET A 208 5.22 -11.57 2.02
C MET A 208 4.92 -12.27 3.34
N PRO A 209 5.15 -11.58 4.47
CA PRO A 209 4.68 -12.05 5.77
C PRO A 209 3.16 -12.18 5.86
N ASN A 210 2.71 -12.83 6.94
CA ASN A 210 1.29 -12.85 7.29
C ASN A 210 0.77 -11.45 7.63
N SER A 211 -0.53 -11.24 7.36
CA SER A 211 -1.19 -9.95 7.57
C SER A 211 -1.64 -9.72 9.01
N SER A 212 -1.82 -10.78 9.81
CA SER A 212 -2.16 -10.71 11.25
C SER A 212 -1.20 -9.80 12.02
N LEU A 213 -1.69 -9.13 13.07
CA LEU A 213 -0.87 -8.28 13.95
C LEU A 213 -0.07 -9.10 14.96
N ILE A 214 -0.48 -10.34 15.23
CA ILE A 214 0.23 -11.28 16.09
C ILE A 214 1.06 -12.26 15.23
N GLU A 215 2.03 -12.94 15.86
CA GLU A 215 2.75 -14.02 15.20
C GLU A 215 1.79 -15.14 14.80
N THR A 216 1.84 -15.50 13.52
CA THR A 216 1.05 -16.59 12.94
C THR A 216 1.92 -17.35 11.97
N ILE A 217 1.76 -18.67 11.92
CA ILE A 217 2.53 -19.54 11.02
C ILE A 217 1.74 -19.74 9.73
N TYR A 218 2.39 -19.50 8.60
CA TYR A 218 1.88 -19.89 7.28
C TYR A 218 2.19 -21.39 7.07
N PRO A 219 1.17 -22.25 6.88
CA PRO A 219 1.34 -23.71 6.87
C PRO A 219 2.17 -24.21 5.68
N GLY A 220 2.34 -23.39 4.65
CA GLY A 220 2.99 -23.78 3.41
C GLY A 220 1.95 -23.98 2.31
N LYS A 221 2.17 -23.31 1.18
CA LYS A 221 1.36 -23.50 -0.03
C LYS A 221 2.26 -23.32 -1.23
N GLU A 222 2.10 -24.19 -2.21
CA GLU A 222 2.86 -24.10 -3.45
C GLU A 222 2.63 -22.75 -4.13
N ARG A 223 3.71 -22.25 -4.74
CA ARG A 223 3.69 -21.03 -5.55
C ARG A 223 2.64 -21.18 -6.65
N PRO A 224 1.78 -20.16 -6.89
CA PRO A 224 0.80 -20.24 -7.96
C PRO A 224 1.47 -20.42 -9.33
N SER A 225 0.79 -21.11 -10.24
CA SER A 225 1.23 -21.20 -11.63
C SER A 225 1.07 -19.84 -12.32
N ILE A 226 2.18 -19.16 -12.56
CA ILE A 226 2.29 -17.89 -13.26
C ILE A 226 3.57 -17.89 -14.10
N ASP A 227 3.56 -17.19 -15.23
CA ASP A 227 4.74 -17.01 -16.09
C ASP A 227 5.89 -16.37 -15.29
N GLU A 228 7.06 -17.02 -15.31
CA GLU A 228 8.26 -16.64 -14.56
C GLU A 228 8.74 -15.22 -14.88
N LYS A 229 8.38 -14.66 -16.05
CA LYS A 229 8.68 -13.26 -16.38
C LYS A 229 8.09 -12.29 -15.34
N TYR A 230 6.94 -12.61 -14.74
CA TYR A 230 6.31 -11.78 -13.72
C TYR A 230 6.95 -11.91 -12.33
N LEU A 231 7.70 -12.99 -12.09
CA LEU A 231 8.39 -13.24 -10.83
C LEU A 231 9.85 -12.74 -10.87
N SER A 232 10.46 -12.75 -12.05
CA SER A 232 11.84 -12.33 -12.29
C SER A 232 12.04 -10.81 -12.38
N LYS A 233 11.00 -10.03 -12.64
CA LYS A 233 11.08 -8.56 -12.63
C LYS A 233 9.73 -7.93 -12.34
N TYR A 234 9.76 -6.66 -11.99
CA TYR A 234 8.56 -5.87 -11.81
C TYR A 234 7.88 -5.58 -13.15
N HIS A 235 6.55 -5.71 -13.18
CA HIS A 235 5.67 -5.31 -14.27
C HIS A 235 4.55 -4.44 -13.71
N SER A 236 4.34 -3.26 -14.30
CA SER A 236 3.32 -2.32 -13.88
C SER A 236 1.94 -2.76 -14.36
N ALA A 237 0.91 -2.33 -13.64
CA ALA A 237 -0.46 -2.47 -14.09
C ALA A 237 -0.73 -1.66 -15.38
N ILE A 238 -0.03 -0.54 -15.59
CA ILE A 238 -0.22 0.34 -16.76
C ILE A 238 0.10 -0.41 -18.05
N ASN A 239 1.29 -1.00 -18.14
CA ASN A 239 1.72 -1.70 -19.34
C ASN A 239 0.86 -2.96 -19.56
N PHE A 240 0.62 -3.74 -18.51
CA PHE A 240 -0.22 -4.94 -18.61
C PHE A 240 -1.64 -4.65 -19.10
N VAL A 241 -2.32 -3.65 -18.52
CA VAL A 241 -3.69 -3.29 -18.90
C VAL A 241 -3.73 -2.76 -20.33
N TYR A 242 -2.73 -1.98 -20.75
CA TYR A 242 -2.59 -1.55 -22.14
C TYR A 242 -2.45 -2.75 -23.07
N ASP A 243 -1.48 -3.63 -22.83
CA ASP A 243 -1.16 -4.77 -23.69
C ASP A 243 -2.38 -5.69 -23.89
N VAL A 244 -3.19 -5.89 -22.85
CA VAL A 244 -4.39 -6.73 -22.92
C VAL A 244 -5.53 -6.10 -23.73
N LEU A 245 -5.68 -4.77 -23.69
CA LEU A 245 -6.93 -4.12 -24.10
C LEU A 245 -6.82 -3.23 -25.34
N HIS A 246 -5.65 -2.67 -25.62
CA HIS A 246 -5.52 -1.58 -26.61
C HIS A 246 -5.80 -2.00 -28.06
N GLU A 247 -5.64 -3.29 -28.39
CA GLU A 247 -5.86 -3.81 -29.74
C GLU A 247 -7.35 -3.76 -30.15
N ASP A 248 -8.28 -3.80 -29.19
CA ASP A 248 -9.72 -3.70 -29.43
C ASP A 248 -10.15 -2.23 -29.61
N LYS A 249 -9.86 -1.70 -30.79
CA LYS A 249 -10.22 -0.34 -31.22
C LYS A 249 -11.74 -0.09 -31.26
N ASN A 250 -12.56 -1.14 -31.29
CA ASN A 250 -14.02 -0.99 -31.26
C ASN A 250 -14.49 -0.56 -29.87
N ASN A 251 -13.87 -1.09 -28.82
CA ASN A 251 -14.25 -0.79 -27.44
C ASN A 251 -13.40 0.31 -26.79
N TRP A 252 -12.14 0.47 -27.20
CA TRP A 252 -11.20 1.39 -26.58
C TRP A 252 -10.83 2.55 -27.48
N GLN A 253 -10.40 3.65 -26.85
CA GLN A 253 -9.94 4.83 -27.58
C GLN A 253 -8.49 4.62 -28.03
N GLU A 254 -8.17 5.12 -29.22
CA GLU A 254 -6.78 5.22 -29.67
C GLU A 254 -6.11 6.46 -29.06
N ILE A 255 -4.79 6.45 -29.01
CA ILE A 255 -3.99 7.56 -28.49
C ILE A 255 -3.11 8.10 -29.61
N ASP A 256 -3.22 9.41 -29.88
CA ASP A 256 -2.26 10.15 -30.70
C ASP A 256 -1.35 10.99 -29.79
N LEU A 257 -0.05 10.68 -29.80
CA LEU A 257 0.94 11.41 -29.01
C LEU A 257 1.12 12.86 -29.47
N LYS A 258 0.87 13.16 -30.75
CA LYS A 258 0.97 14.54 -31.28
C LYS A 258 -0.07 15.46 -30.65
N GLU A 259 -1.25 14.93 -30.35
CA GLU A 259 -2.31 15.69 -29.66
C GLU A 259 -2.01 15.92 -28.17
N LYS A 260 -1.11 15.11 -27.56
CA LYS A 260 -0.73 15.24 -26.15
C LYS A 260 0.54 16.05 -25.95
N ALA A 261 1.45 16.05 -26.92
CA ALA A 261 2.70 16.77 -26.84
C ALA A 261 2.49 18.29 -26.85
N THR A 262 3.22 19.01 -25.99
CA THR A 262 3.36 20.46 -26.15
C THR A 262 4.45 20.77 -27.17
N ALA A 263 4.50 22.01 -27.67
CA ALA A 263 5.51 22.45 -28.64
C ALA A 263 6.97 22.33 -28.14
N LYS A 264 7.18 22.14 -26.83
CA LYS A 264 8.51 21.98 -26.21
C LYS A 264 8.86 20.53 -25.90
N ASP A 265 7.93 19.61 -26.11
CA ASP A 265 8.12 18.20 -25.84
C ASP A 265 8.71 17.49 -27.06
N LEU A 266 9.41 16.37 -26.82
CA LEU A 266 9.93 15.51 -27.86
C LEU A 266 9.16 14.19 -27.87
N ILE A 267 8.51 13.88 -28.99
CA ILE A 267 7.92 12.56 -29.21
C ILE A 267 9.04 11.59 -29.55
N VAL A 268 9.10 10.48 -28.82
CA VAL A 268 10.10 9.43 -29.00
C VAL A 268 9.41 8.19 -29.55
N ASP A 269 10.02 7.60 -30.56
CA ASP A 269 9.64 6.33 -31.17
C ASP A 269 10.90 5.51 -31.47
N GLY A 270 11.01 4.33 -30.86
CA GLY A 270 12.10 3.37 -31.10
C GLY A 270 13.25 3.38 -30.08
N GLN A 271 13.35 4.38 -29.20
CA GLN A 271 14.38 4.45 -28.14
C GLN A 271 13.80 4.11 -26.76
N ASP A 272 14.44 3.18 -26.05
CA ASP A 272 14.01 2.81 -24.69
C ASP A 272 14.25 3.96 -23.70
N HIS A 273 13.19 4.35 -22.99
CA HIS A 273 13.23 5.28 -21.87
C HIS A 273 12.46 4.74 -20.67
N LEU A 274 12.98 5.01 -19.47
CA LEU A 274 12.33 4.66 -18.22
C LEU A 274 11.13 5.57 -17.99
N CYS A 275 9.92 5.01 -17.93
CA CYS A 275 8.72 5.80 -17.72
C CYS A 275 8.59 6.31 -16.28
N ALA A 276 8.26 7.60 -16.15
CA ALA A 276 8.03 8.29 -14.88
C ALA A 276 6.82 7.75 -14.08
N PHE A 277 5.95 6.96 -14.71
CA PHE A 277 4.73 6.42 -14.10
C PHE A 277 4.81 4.94 -13.83
N SER A 278 5.03 4.13 -14.87
CA SER A 278 5.09 2.68 -14.72
C SER A 278 6.36 2.24 -14.01
N GLY A 279 7.47 2.98 -14.14
CA GLY A 279 8.78 2.51 -13.70
C GLY A 279 9.38 1.43 -14.61
N GLU A 280 8.80 1.23 -15.79
CA GLU A 280 9.28 0.30 -16.81
C GLU A 280 9.85 1.04 -18.03
N GLN A 281 10.69 0.35 -18.79
CA GLN A 281 11.21 0.85 -20.07
C GLN A 281 10.10 0.80 -21.13
N SER A 282 10.01 1.84 -21.95
CA SER A 282 9.15 1.85 -23.14
C SER A 282 9.83 2.63 -24.27
N LYS A 283 9.54 2.21 -25.51
CA LYS A 283 10.14 2.76 -26.74
C LYS A 283 9.36 3.90 -27.35
N GLU A 284 8.10 4.05 -26.96
CA GLU A 284 7.16 5.00 -27.57
C GLU A 284 6.53 5.87 -26.48
N GLY A 285 6.61 7.19 -26.64
CA GLY A 285 6.08 8.13 -25.65
C GLY A 285 6.55 9.57 -25.87
N ILE A 286 6.52 10.36 -24.80
CA ILE A 286 6.85 11.78 -24.84
C ILE A 286 7.90 12.07 -23.76
N LEU A 287 9.05 12.60 -24.18
CA LEU A 287 10.02 13.22 -23.30
C LEU A 287 9.56 14.65 -22.99
N CYS A 288 8.96 14.82 -21.82
CA CYS A 288 8.29 16.05 -21.44
C CYS A 288 9.31 17.11 -20.97
N LYS A 289 9.15 18.37 -21.38
CA LYS A 289 9.92 19.46 -20.76
C LYS A 289 9.49 19.66 -19.30
N SER A 290 8.18 19.55 -19.07
CA SER A 290 7.48 19.54 -17.77
C SER A 290 6.28 18.62 -17.89
N ILE A 291 6.27 17.52 -17.14
CA ILE A 291 5.21 16.51 -17.19
C ILE A 291 3.85 17.14 -16.85
N GLU A 292 3.83 18.06 -15.88
CA GLU A 292 2.61 18.74 -15.43
C GLU A 292 1.98 19.58 -16.54
N LYS A 293 2.81 20.19 -17.40
CA LYS A 293 2.31 20.95 -18.56
C LYS A 293 1.80 20.02 -19.67
N THR A 294 2.48 18.91 -19.90
CA THR A 294 2.10 17.93 -20.93
C THR A 294 0.82 17.17 -20.55
N LEU A 295 0.67 16.75 -19.29
CA LEU A 295 -0.54 16.06 -18.81
C LEU A 295 -1.70 17.02 -18.50
N GLY A 296 -1.41 18.30 -18.31
CA GLY A 296 -2.39 19.33 -17.95
C GLY A 296 -2.48 19.59 -16.45
N SER A 297 -2.94 20.79 -16.09
CA SER A 297 -2.95 21.34 -14.72
C SER A 297 -3.78 20.57 -13.69
N THR A 298 -4.64 19.65 -14.13
CA THR A 298 -5.45 18.81 -13.24
C THR A 298 -4.70 17.57 -12.72
N PHE A 299 -3.50 17.32 -13.24
CA PHE A 299 -2.67 16.17 -12.87
C PHE A 299 -1.61 16.57 -11.82
N THR A 300 -2.02 16.72 -10.56
CA THR A 300 -1.14 17.16 -9.45
C THR A 300 -0.75 16.07 -8.46
N ASP A 301 -1.40 14.90 -8.51
CA ASP A 301 -1.44 13.94 -7.40
C ASP A 301 -0.59 12.68 -7.64
N TYR A 302 0.58 12.82 -8.28
CA TYR A 302 1.51 11.71 -8.50
C TYR A 302 2.96 12.08 -8.21
N ALA A 303 3.65 11.21 -7.46
CA ALA A 303 5.09 11.29 -7.29
C ALA A 303 5.76 10.61 -8.49
N PHE A 304 6.33 11.40 -9.40
CA PHE A 304 7.07 10.88 -10.54
C PHE A 304 8.25 10.02 -10.09
N LEU A 305 8.45 8.90 -10.77
CA LEU A 305 9.52 7.96 -10.46
C LEU A 305 10.86 8.45 -11.05
N ASN A 306 11.94 8.28 -10.29
CA ASN A 306 13.34 8.41 -10.75
C ASN A 306 13.73 9.76 -11.38
N ASN A 307 13.01 10.84 -11.08
CA ASN A 307 13.16 12.12 -11.79
C ASN A 307 13.05 11.99 -13.33
N SER A 308 12.47 10.89 -13.83
CA SER A 308 12.29 10.70 -15.27
C SER A 308 11.31 11.73 -15.80
N LYS A 309 11.59 12.24 -16.99
CA LYS A 309 10.71 13.14 -17.73
C LYS A 309 9.94 12.45 -18.85
N PHE A 310 10.14 11.15 -19.01
CA PHE A 310 9.52 10.38 -20.08
C PHE A 310 8.19 9.78 -19.62
N VAL A 311 7.14 10.01 -20.40
CA VAL A 311 5.81 9.42 -20.19
C VAL A 311 5.50 8.51 -21.37
N SER A 312 5.23 7.24 -21.09
CA SER A 312 5.02 6.23 -22.12
C SER A 312 3.66 6.37 -22.80
N LYS A 313 3.54 5.87 -24.03
CA LYS A 313 2.24 5.77 -24.73
C LYS A 313 1.19 5.00 -23.93
N GLN A 314 1.60 3.92 -23.27
CA GLN A 314 0.73 3.13 -22.39
C GLN A 314 0.16 3.98 -21.25
N THR A 315 0.97 4.89 -20.69
CA THR A 315 0.51 5.83 -19.67
C THR A 315 -0.53 6.80 -20.23
N PHE A 316 -0.26 7.42 -21.38
CA PHE A 316 -1.24 8.32 -22.01
C PHE A 316 -2.56 7.61 -22.36
N TRP A 317 -2.47 6.39 -22.88
CA TRP A 317 -3.65 5.58 -23.21
C TRP A 317 -4.48 5.25 -21.98
N THR A 318 -3.84 4.77 -20.89
CA THR A 318 -4.57 4.44 -19.65
C THR A 318 -5.21 5.68 -19.01
N LEU A 319 -4.56 6.86 -19.09
CA LEU A 319 -5.16 8.12 -18.65
C LEU A 319 -6.39 8.47 -19.48
N GLN A 320 -6.30 8.36 -20.81
CA GLN A 320 -7.41 8.68 -21.72
C GLN A 320 -8.59 7.71 -21.55
N CYS A 321 -8.32 6.41 -21.48
CA CYS A 321 -9.30 5.35 -21.26
C CYS A 321 -9.77 5.26 -19.80
N GLY A 322 -9.11 5.94 -18.87
CA GLY A 322 -9.59 6.15 -17.52
C GLY A 322 -10.82 7.07 -17.49
N VAL A 323 -10.87 8.14 -18.28
CA VAL A 323 -11.95 9.15 -18.22
C VAL A 323 -13.30 8.62 -18.72
N ASN A 324 -14.39 9.19 -18.21
CA ASN A 324 -15.78 8.91 -18.58
C ASN A 324 -15.98 8.73 -20.10
N SER A 325 -16.83 7.75 -20.43
CA SER A 325 -17.28 7.28 -21.74
C SER A 325 -18.05 8.29 -22.61
N ARG A 326 -17.78 9.61 -22.51
CA ARG A 326 -18.48 10.65 -23.29
C ARG A 326 -18.34 10.48 -24.81
N VAL A 327 -17.40 9.65 -25.25
CA VAL A 327 -17.16 9.25 -26.65
C VAL A 327 -17.75 7.88 -27.01
N GLY A 328 -18.64 7.32 -26.18
CA GLY A 328 -19.30 6.02 -26.44
C GLY A 328 -18.41 4.78 -26.29
N LYS A 329 -17.18 4.94 -25.80
CA LYS A 329 -16.20 3.86 -25.57
C LYS A 329 -16.23 3.36 -24.12
N LYS A 330 -15.64 2.17 -23.90
CA LYS A 330 -15.43 1.62 -22.55
C LYS A 330 -14.47 2.50 -21.74
N SER A 331 -14.58 2.41 -20.41
CA SER A 331 -13.72 3.15 -19.47
C SER A 331 -13.15 2.23 -18.40
N LEU A 332 -11.97 2.56 -17.90
CA LEU A 332 -11.33 1.90 -16.76
C LEU A 332 -11.88 2.51 -15.46
N GLY A 333 -12.43 1.69 -14.55
CA GLY A 333 -12.91 2.22 -13.26
C GLY A 333 -13.30 1.20 -12.21
N PHE A 334 -14.02 0.14 -12.57
CA PHE A 334 -14.45 -0.90 -11.62
C PHE A 334 -14.21 -2.27 -12.22
N HIS A 335 -12.98 -2.75 -12.18
CA HIS A 335 -12.59 -3.87 -13.02
C HIS A 335 -11.65 -4.85 -12.36
N VAL A 336 -11.72 -6.08 -12.91
CA VAL A 336 -10.63 -7.04 -12.93
C VAL A 336 -10.16 -7.16 -14.38
N VAL A 337 -8.88 -6.95 -14.65
CA VAL A 337 -8.27 -7.18 -15.97
C VAL A 337 -7.27 -8.32 -15.84
N ASP A 338 -7.43 -9.36 -16.63
CA ASP A 338 -6.49 -10.47 -16.76
C ASP A 338 -6.15 -10.69 -18.25
N LYS A 339 -5.42 -11.76 -18.58
CA LYS A 339 -5.07 -12.08 -19.98
C LYS A 339 -6.27 -12.25 -20.93
N ASN A 340 -7.48 -12.48 -20.40
CA ASN A 340 -8.69 -12.71 -21.18
C ASN A 340 -9.50 -11.42 -21.40
N GLY A 341 -9.01 -10.28 -20.93
CA GLY A 341 -9.64 -8.98 -21.09
C GLY A 341 -10.18 -8.40 -19.78
N ILE A 342 -11.24 -7.61 -19.89
CA ILE A 342 -11.82 -6.85 -18.77
C ILE A 342 -13.12 -7.48 -18.26
N THR A 343 -13.22 -7.66 -16.95
CA THR A 343 -14.47 -7.96 -16.24
C THR A 343 -14.87 -6.75 -15.40
N TYR A 344 -16.07 -6.22 -15.62
CA TYR A 344 -16.60 -5.14 -14.81
C TYR A 344 -17.30 -5.70 -13.58
N VAL A 345 -16.95 -5.16 -12.41
CA VAL A 345 -17.44 -5.69 -11.12
C VAL A 345 -18.40 -4.76 -10.40
N MET A 346 -18.55 -3.52 -10.87
CA MET A 346 -19.52 -2.55 -10.37
C MET A 346 -19.99 -1.60 -11.48
N GLY A 347 -21.03 -0.81 -11.16
CA GLY A 347 -21.58 0.21 -12.05
C GLY A 347 -22.52 -0.37 -13.11
N LYS A 348 -22.94 0.47 -14.05
CA LYS A 348 -23.91 0.09 -15.10
C LYS A 348 -23.43 -1.05 -16.01
N ASN A 349 -22.12 -1.22 -16.14
CA ASN A 349 -21.52 -2.22 -17.02
C ASN A 349 -21.14 -3.51 -16.27
N LYS A 350 -21.54 -3.68 -15.00
CA LYS A 350 -21.20 -4.85 -14.18
C LYS A 350 -21.54 -6.15 -14.92
N THR A 351 -20.56 -7.03 -15.08
CA THR A 351 -20.72 -8.35 -15.71
C THR A 351 -20.65 -9.48 -14.70
N LYS A 352 -19.91 -9.32 -13.59
CA LYS A 352 -19.79 -10.32 -12.51
C LYS A 352 -19.77 -9.65 -11.13
N SER A 353 -20.01 -10.41 -10.07
CA SER A 353 -19.66 -9.97 -8.71
C SER A 353 -18.12 -9.91 -8.57
N ILE A 354 -17.64 -9.15 -7.57
CA ILE A 354 -16.20 -9.07 -7.28
C ILE A 354 -15.65 -10.45 -6.92
N GLU A 355 -16.36 -11.20 -6.08
CA GLU A 355 -15.98 -12.56 -5.70
C GLU A 355 -15.82 -13.47 -6.93
N GLN A 356 -16.82 -13.50 -7.82
CA GLN A 356 -16.78 -14.33 -9.02
C GLN A 356 -15.66 -13.88 -9.98
N ALA A 357 -15.44 -12.57 -10.13
CA ALA A 357 -14.37 -12.04 -10.96
C ALA A 357 -12.97 -12.43 -10.44
N ILE A 358 -12.73 -12.34 -9.13
CA ILE A 358 -11.47 -12.79 -8.52
C ILE A 358 -11.30 -14.30 -8.69
N LYS A 359 -12.35 -15.08 -8.47
CA LYS A 359 -12.32 -16.54 -8.61
C LYS A 359 -11.94 -16.95 -10.03
N ASP A 360 -12.53 -16.32 -11.04
CA ASP A 360 -12.32 -16.68 -12.45
C ASP A 360 -11.03 -16.09 -13.06
N ALA A 361 -10.45 -15.05 -12.45
CA ALA A 361 -9.28 -14.37 -12.99
C ALA A 361 -8.06 -15.30 -13.10
N SER A 362 -7.40 -15.23 -14.26
CA SER A 362 -6.07 -15.80 -14.49
C SER A 362 -5.00 -14.90 -13.86
N LEU A 363 -3.88 -15.49 -13.44
CA LEU A 363 -2.73 -14.73 -12.93
C LEU A 363 -1.76 -14.33 -14.06
N PRO A 364 -1.13 -13.15 -13.99
CA PRO A 364 -1.47 -12.06 -13.08
C PRO A 364 -2.77 -11.36 -13.51
N PHE A 365 -3.39 -10.63 -12.59
CA PHE A 365 -4.51 -9.73 -12.90
C PHE A 365 -4.39 -8.39 -12.19
N ASN A 366 -5.04 -7.37 -12.71
CA ASN A 366 -5.20 -6.08 -12.07
C ASN A 366 -6.60 -5.94 -11.49
N LEU A 367 -6.73 -5.50 -10.24
CA LEU A 367 -8.01 -5.21 -9.59
C LEU A 367 -8.02 -3.75 -9.14
N ALA A 368 -8.96 -2.98 -9.69
CA ALA A 368 -9.09 -1.56 -9.39
C ALA A 368 -10.56 -1.15 -9.26
N LEU A 369 -10.88 -0.53 -8.13
CA LEU A 369 -12.20 -0.12 -7.70
C LEU A 369 -12.20 1.38 -7.43
N LYS A 370 -12.78 2.13 -8.36
CA LYS A 370 -12.70 3.58 -8.35
C LYS A 370 -13.90 4.24 -7.68
N THR A 371 -13.73 4.76 -6.49
CA THR A 371 -14.82 5.34 -5.68
C THR A 371 -14.86 6.87 -5.63
N THR A 372 -14.03 7.56 -6.42
CA THR A 372 -13.98 9.02 -6.51
C THR A 372 -14.61 9.54 -7.82
N PRO A 373 -14.76 10.86 -8.04
CA PRO A 373 -15.20 11.39 -9.34
C PRO A 373 -14.12 11.36 -10.45
N ASN A 374 -12.83 11.52 -10.13
CA ASN A 374 -11.74 11.56 -11.12
C ASN A 374 -11.21 10.15 -11.48
N ASN A 375 -11.64 9.59 -12.62
CA ASN A 375 -11.33 8.20 -13.05
C ASN A 375 -9.91 7.98 -13.57
N GLN A 376 -9.17 9.04 -13.88
CA GLN A 376 -7.90 8.95 -14.60
C GLN A 376 -6.83 8.17 -13.83
N HIS A 377 -7.03 7.91 -12.53
CA HIS A 377 -5.93 7.56 -11.65
C HIS A 377 -5.86 6.12 -11.15
N VAL A 378 -6.86 5.30 -11.42
CA VAL A 378 -6.99 4.05 -10.69
C VAL A 378 -5.95 3.01 -11.12
N VAL A 379 -5.62 2.92 -12.41
CA VAL A 379 -4.67 1.89 -12.91
C VAL A 379 -3.22 2.22 -12.56
N PHE A 380 -2.80 3.48 -12.65
CA PHE A 380 -1.41 3.81 -12.31
C PHE A 380 -1.08 3.71 -10.82
N LYS A 381 -2.07 3.88 -9.92
CA LYS A 381 -1.85 3.71 -8.48
C LYS A 381 -1.88 2.23 -8.08
N SER A 382 -2.40 1.37 -8.97
CA SER A 382 -2.58 -0.06 -8.71
C SER A 382 -1.31 -0.87 -9.02
N ASN A 383 -1.24 -2.08 -8.48
CA ASN A 383 -0.23 -3.08 -8.84
C ASN A 383 -0.91 -4.30 -9.47
N LEU A 384 -0.11 -5.17 -10.09
CA LEU A 384 -0.58 -6.49 -10.49
C LEU A 384 -0.67 -7.43 -9.28
N THR A 385 -1.69 -8.25 -9.28
CA THR A 385 -1.84 -9.38 -8.37
C THR A 385 -1.12 -10.58 -8.96
N LEU A 386 -0.13 -11.09 -8.23
CA LEU A 386 0.66 -12.27 -8.60
C LEU A 386 0.16 -13.55 -7.92
N SER A 387 -0.71 -13.41 -6.91
CA SER A 387 -1.32 -14.52 -6.20
C SER A 387 -2.65 -14.13 -5.56
N LYS A 388 -3.60 -15.07 -5.52
CA LYS A 388 -4.86 -14.89 -4.78
C LYS A 388 -4.69 -15.00 -3.26
N ASP A 389 -3.55 -15.51 -2.78
CA ASP A 389 -3.22 -15.51 -1.34
C ASP A 389 -2.73 -14.13 -0.87
N LEU A 390 -2.46 -13.20 -1.78
CA LEU A 390 -2.23 -11.79 -1.47
C LEU A 390 -2.54 -10.91 -2.69
N ILE A 391 -3.79 -10.48 -2.80
CA ILE A 391 -4.32 -9.64 -3.87
C ILE A 391 -3.91 -8.19 -3.65
N ALA A 392 -3.42 -7.52 -4.70
CA ALA A 392 -3.24 -6.08 -4.72
C ALA A 392 -4.49 -5.43 -5.32
N CYS A 393 -5.26 -4.72 -4.49
CA CYS A 393 -6.47 -4.01 -4.91
C CYS A 393 -6.27 -2.51 -4.75
N GLN A 394 -6.43 -1.75 -5.84
CA GLN A 394 -6.58 -0.30 -5.72
C GLN A 394 -8.04 0.03 -5.36
N TYR A 395 -8.27 0.65 -4.21
CA TYR A 395 -9.60 1.11 -3.79
C TYR A 395 -9.55 2.61 -3.49
N GLY A 396 -10.18 3.41 -4.35
CA GLY A 396 -10.07 4.87 -4.30
C GLY A 396 -8.63 5.33 -4.48
N SER A 397 -8.05 5.98 -3.47
CA SER A 397 -6.67 6.50 -3.50
C SER A 397 -5.63 5.61 -2.83
N GLU A 398 -6.01 4.48 -2.25
CA GLU A 398 -5.13 3.56 -1.52
C GLU A 398 -5.05 2.19 -2.20
N THR A 399 -3.89 1.53 -2.08
CA THR A 399 -3.71 0.13 -2.45
C THR A 399 -3.74 -0.72 -1.19
N TYR A 400 -4.57 -1.76 -1.20
CA TYR A 400 -4.72 -2.72 -0.10
C TYR A 400 -4.23 -4.10 -0.52
N TYR A 401 -3.65 -4.84 0.41
CA TYR A 401 -3.10 -6.18 0.19
C TYR A 401 -3.78 -7.23 1.07
N PHE A 402 -4.63 -8.09 0.49
CA PHE A 402 -5.38 -9.09 1.25
C PHE A 402 -5.43 -10.44 0.55
N GLY A 403 -5.36 -11.53 1.32
CA GLY A 403 -5.64 -12.86 0.78
C GLY A 403 -7.14 -13.05 0.52
N TYR A 404 -7.48 -13.69 -0.59
CA TYR A 404 -8.88 -13.94 -0.96
C TYR A 404 -9.60 -14.81 0.07
N GLU A 405 -9.05 -15.98 0.39
CA GLU A 405 -9.62 -16.87 1.40
C GLU A 405 -9.55 -16.26 2.81
N GLU A 406 -8.49 -15.50 3.11
CA GLU A 406 -8.33 -14.77 4.37
C GLU A 406 -9.43 -13.72 4.57
N ALA A 407 -9.77 -12.97 3.52
CA ALA A 407 -10.88 -12.01 3.52
C ALA A 407 -12.25 -12.68 3.63
N LYS A 408 -12.43 -13.86 3.01
CA LYS A 408 -13.67 -14.66 3.15
C LYS A 408 -13.85 -15.18 4.57
N GLU A 409 -12.80 -15.70 5.18
CA GLU A 409 -12.84 -16.16 6.57
C GLU A 409 -13.11 -14.99 7.53
N CYS A 410 -12.49 -13.83 7.29
CA CYS A 410 -12.80 -12.59 8.01
C CYS A 410 -14.29 -12.24 7.92
N LEU A 411 -14.88 -12.26 6.72
CA LEU A 411 -16.30 -11.96 6.53
C LEU A 411 -17.22 -13.00 7.21
N LYS A 412 -16.87 -14.28 7.13
CA LYS A 412 -17.58 -15.35 7.86
C LYS A 412 -17.55 -15.08 9.36
N ARG A 413 -16.37 -14.76 9.92
CA ARG A 413 -16.20 -14.44 11.33
C ARG A 413 -17.00 -13.22 11.75
N VAL A 414 -17.07 -12.20 10.90
CA VAL A 414 -17.95 -11.02 11.12
C VAL A 414 -19.40 -11.46 11.26
N ASN A 415 -19.90 -12.30 10.36
CA ASN A 415 -21.29 -12.75 10.36
C ASN A 415 -21.64 -13.61 11.61
N GLU A 416 -20.69 -14.41 12.08
CA GLU A 416 -20.83 -15.14 13.36
C GLU A 416 -20.93 -14.17 14.54
N ILE A 417 -19.99 -13.22 14.65
CA ILE A 417 -19.95 -12.29 15.79
C ILE A 417 -21.21 -11.43 15.88
N ILE A 418 -21.69 -10.88 14.76
CA ILE A 418 -22.87 -9.99 14.79
C ILE A 418 -24.18 -10.72 15.09
N LYS A 419 -24.18 -12.06 15.01
CA LYS A 419 -25.34 -12.88 15.39
C LYS A 419 -25.44 -13.02 16.91
N ASP A 420 -24.30 -13.16 17.57
CA ASP A 420 -24.22 -13.50 18.99
C ASP A 420 -23.95 -12.28 19.89
N TYR A 421 -23.46 -11.18 19.32
CA TYR A 421 -23.09 -9.97 20.04
C TYR A 421 -23.84 -8.74 19.51
N PRO A 422 -24.19 -7.76 20.37
CA PRO A 422 -24.94 -6.55 20.01
C PRO A 422 -24.08 -5.51 19.26
N ILE A 423 -23.30 -5.96 18.28
CA ILE A 423 -22.46 -5.13 17.40
C ILE A 423 -22.86 -5.32 15.93
N THR A 424 -22.35 -4.47 15.06
CA THR A 424 -22.69 -4.49 13.63
C THR A 424 -21.45 -4.70 12.78
N LYS A 425 -21.64 -5.08 11.52
CA LYS A 425 -20.57 -5.24 10.52
C LYS A 425 -19.62 -4.03 10.48
N SER A 426 -20.16 -2.82 10.55
CA SER A 426 -19.36 -1.58 10.51
C SER A 426 -18.48 -1.35 11.75
N HIS A 427 -18.72 -2.06 12.85
CA HIS A 427 -17.81 -2.08 14.00
C HIS A 427 -16.61 -2.99 13.79
N LEU A 428 -16.63 -3.91 12.81
CA LEU A 428 -15.56 -4.86 12.56
C LEU A 428 -14.86 -4.56 11.23
N ILE A 429 -15.61 -4.34 10.16
CA ILE A 429 -15.12 -4.02 8.82
C ILE A 429 -15.72 -2.69 8.33
N PRO A 430 -15.22 -1.54 8.84
CA PRO A 430 -15.71 -0.23 8.43
C PRO A 430 -15.44 0.05 6.95
N ASN A 431 -16.16 1.03 6.37
CA ASN A 431 -15.88 1.51 5.01
C ASN A 431 -14.43 2.03 4.94
N PRO A 432 -13.61 1.54 3.98
CA PRO A 432 -12.22 1.98 3.83
C PRO A 432 -12.09 3.48 3.53
N GLN A 433 -13.10 4.10 2.91
CA GLN A 433 -13.18 5.55 2.74
C GLN A 433 -13.77 6.19 3.99
N ILE A 434 -12.93 6.33 5.02
CA ILE A 434 -13.31 6.91 6.29
C ILE A 434 -13.62 8.40 6.09
N ASP A 435 -14.82 8.81 6.46
CA ASP A 435 -15.30 10.19 6.41
C ASP A 435 -15.90 10.67 7.75
N ALA A 436 -15.92 9.80 8.76
CA ALA A 436 -16.48 10.03 10.08
C ALA A 436 -15.72 9.26 11.18
N PRO A 437 -15.94 9.62 12.47
CA PRO A 437 -15.43 8.84 13.59
C PRO A 437 -15.92 7.39 13.56
N PHE A 438 -15.22 6.48 14.25
CA PHE A 438 -15.71 5.11 14.41
C PHE A 438 -17.08 5.11 15.09
N ILE A 439 -17.94 4.21 14.64
CA ILE A 439 -19.25 3.99 15.25
C ILE A 439 -19.04 3.56 16.69
N SER A 440 -19.65 4.30 17.61
CA SER A 440 -19.58 3.99 19.03
C SER A 440 -20.39 2.73 19.34
N LEU A 441 -19.80 1.84 20.14
CA LEU A 441 -20.54 0.72 20.71
C LEU A 441 -21.73 1.21 21.52
N LYS A 442 -22.87 0.53 21.38
CA LYS A 442 -24.05 0.73 22.22
C LYS A 442 -23.76 0.29 23.66
N LYS A 443 -24.57 0.74 24.63
CA LYS A 443 -24.31 0.52 26.06
C LYS A 443 -24.23 -0.96 26.44
N ASP A 444 -25.12 -1.78 25.89
CA ASP A 444 -25.18 -3.24 26.02
C ASP A 444 -23.95 -3.96 25.43
N ALA A 445 -23.34 -3.39 24.38
CA ALA A 445 -22.12 -3.91 23.76
C ALA A 445 -20.82 -3.49 24.48
N ARG A 446 -20.86 -2.59 25.47
CA ARG A 446 -19.67 -2.11 26.21
C ARG A 446 -19.30 -2.99 27.41
N ASN A 447 -19.34 -4.30 27.22
CA ASN A 447 -18.88 -5.27 28.23
C ASN A 447 -17.47 -5.77 27.88
N LYS A 448 -16.77 -6.32 28.88
CA LYS A 448 -15.38 -6.79 28.76
C LYS A 448 -15.22 -7.85 27.66
N ASP A 449 -16.14 -8.80 27.58
CA ASP A 449 -16.05 -9.92 26.63
C ASP A 449 -16.18 -9.43 25.18
N THR A 450 -17.11 -8.51 24.92
CA THR A 450 -17.27 -7.91 23.59
C THR A 450 -16.04 -7.09 23.19
N ILE A 451 -15.44 -6.36 24.13
CA ILE A 451 -14.23 -5.57 23.89
C ILE A 451 -13.04 -6.49 23.57
N LEU A 452 -12.86 -7.57 24.33
CA LEU A 452 -11.80 -8.56 24.10
C LEU A 452 -12.01 -9.27 22.75
N LEU A 453 -13.24 -9.68 22.44
CA LEU A 453 -13.60 -10.27 21.16
C LEU A 453 -13.23 -9.37 19.97
N ILE A 454 -13.57 -8.08 20.05
CA ILE A 454 -13.23 -7.10 19.00
C ILE A 454 -11.70 -6.92 18.91
N SER A 455 -11.02 -6.86 20.05
CA SER A 455 -9.56 -6.79 20.11
C SER A 455 -8.91 -7.99 19.42
N ASP A 456 -9.36 -9.20 19.71
CA ASP A 456 -8.85 -10.44 19.11
C ASP A 456 -9.13 -10.49 17.60
N PHE A 457 -10.33 -10.05 17.19
CA PHE A 457 -10.67 -9.90 15.78
C PHE A 457 -9.71 -8.94 15.06
N TYR A 458 -9.36 -7.79 15.65
CA TYR A 458 -8.42 -6.84 15.06
C TYR A 458 -6.96 -7.31 15.07
N LYS A 459 -6.57 -8.14 16.04
CA LYS A 459 -5.26 -8.80 16.04
C LYS A 459 -5.18 -9.80 14.90
N GLN A 460 -6.21 -10.62 14.71
CA GLN A 460 -6.26 -11.63 13.67
C GLN A 460 -6.36 -11.03 12.26
N TYR A 461 -7.19 -10.01 12.07
CA TYR A 461 -7.47 -9.40 10.76
C TYR A 461 -7.03 -7.93 10.72
N SER A 462 -5.91 -7.68 10.05
CA SER A 462 -5.39 -6.32 9.85
C SER A 462 -6.31 -5.46 8.97
N LYS A 463 -6.00 -4.16 8.90
CA LYS A 463 -6.74 -3.19 8.05
C LYS A 463 -6.96 -3.73 6.65
N ASP A 464 -5.90 -4.20 5.98
CA ASP A 464 -6.01 -4.61 4.58
C ASP A 464 -6.94 -5.82 4.41
N VAL A 465 -6.90 -6.79 5.32
CA VAL A 465 -7.80 -7.97 5.30
C VAL A 465 -9.26 -7.56 5.56
N ARG A 466 -9.49 -6.69 6.55
CA ARG A 466 -10.83 -6.13 6.84
C ARG A 466 -11.39 -5.34 5.66
N VAL A 467 -10.53 -4.58 4.97
CA VAL A 467 -10.90 -3.86 3.74
C VAL A 467 -11.21 -4.84 2.61
N GLY A 468 -10.42 -5.92 2.46
CA GLY A 468 -10.72 -7.01 1.53
C GLY A 468 -12.09 -7.63 1.78
N ALA A 469 -12.40 -7.96 3.03
CA ALA A 469 -13.71 -8.48 3.44
C ALA A 469 -14.85 -7.49 3.15
N TYR A 470 -14.64 -6.20 3.38
CA TYR A 470 -15.59 -5.15 2.97
C TYR A 470 -15.79 -5.14 1.44
N ILE A 471 -14.70 -5.17 0.67
CA ILE A 471 -14.71 -5.15 -0.80
C ILE A 471 -15.51 -6.31 -1.38
N LEU A 472 -15.37 -7.52 -0.82
CA LEU A 472 -16.13 -8.69 -1.27
C LEU A 472 -17.65 -8.48 -1.18
N THR A 473 -18.10 -7.63 -0.26
CA THR A 473 -19.54 -7.34 -0.07
C THR A 473 -20.10 -6.24 -0.95
N ILE A 474 -19.25 -5.60 -1.76
CA ILE A 474 -19.69 -4.50 -2.61
C ILE A 474 -20.48 -5.06 -3.81
N GLY A 475 -21.69 -4.53 -4.00
CA GLY A 475 -22.52 -4.90 -5.15
C GLY A 475 -23.21 -6.26 -5.02
N GLU A 476 -23.34 -6.81 -3.80
CA GLU A 476 -24.16 -8.00 -3.48
C GLU A 476 -25.67 -7.71 -3.42
N LYS A 477 -26.13 -6.58 -3.98
CA LYS A 477 -27.55 -6.24 -4.11
C LYS A 477 -27.99 -6.26 -5.56
#